data_AF-A0A937NTW4-F1
#
_entry.id   AF-A0A937NTW4-F1
#
_cell.length_a   1.000
_cell.length_b   1.000
_cell.length_c   1.000
_cell.angle_alpha   90.00
_cell.angle_beta   90.00
_cell.angle_gamma   90.00
#
_symmetry.space_group_name_H-M   'P 1'
#
loop_
_entity.id
_entity.type
_entity.pdbx_description
1 polymer ?
#
loop_
_entity_poly.entity_id
_entity_poly.type
_entity_poly.pdbx_seq_one_letter_code
_entity_poly.pdbx_strand_id
1 'polypeptide(L)'
;MNMNRVMLTIVLGLGLIAPIAMADVWDELAQFTATEADDAPPVQVEKLIAQTPAAEMGPIEDRLIALVESANATQEAKWFACRMLQRVGTEKCVPVLAGLLGDDTMSHYARLTLESMKASEAAGRALVASLETAPDHLKIGIMGSLAARGDEVAIDPIATYIGSANMALAKAATQALGRIGGKKARSAILKVPLKQVRQVNLLAASDAMRPDDAYALMMNGCNPGIRTGAFIQLAAADPTRARNALVGTLKQANNPARTALLRAAMESGDVETRDLLVAGLAGAVPADQLVLLGAIENLKLKAYEKDVIALLAQPKGKVRDAAIYALATIGGVASFEPLYGVYQEDAGQAVIFAITRLPVPSIDAALLKTVAEDADMGKRLAAMTPLMLRNPDGAIDLFNRLAGPKRLEEIRKAAYKTLESIGDVETCKVFMAAVVGSDVWRRPAQTSLKRLCVSMGKGDDIWRGAFKPALDSASDDDAREALLAVLDGAACGGALSYLKTIIKDSENTLRPAAIRSLTRWPEFDAGDVWLDVMAAEGVTPEDLEAAERGVIRVLSRDEIRADTDRKLKLAAKAVQQAQTLEFKQAVLACYDKPSGHEKRRMKELWKPLLDDTSIVEQVQALMN
;
A
#
# COMPACT_ATOMS: atom_id res chain seq x y z
N MET A 1 16.05 -87.83 -49.56
CA MET A 1 14.66 -88.05 -50.01
C MET A 1 13.87 -88.52 -48.79
N ASN A 2 12.99 -87.64 -48.29
CA ASN A 2 11.85 -87.88 -47.37
C ASN A 2 12.09 -88.51 -45.98
N MET A 3 11.48 -88.09 -44.87
CA MET A 3 10.61 -86.97 -44.49
C MET A 3 10.32 -87.14 -42.98
N ASN A 4 10.29 -86.04 -42.20
CA ASN A 4 9.37 -85.72 -41.08
C ASN A 4 8.99 -86.81 -40.02
N ARG A 5 8.83 -86.56 -38.70
CA ARG A 5 8.70 -85.32 -37.90
C ARG A 5 8.59 -85.69 -36.40
N VAL A 6 9.05 -84.77 -35.55
CA VAL A 6 8.47 -84.33 -34.24
C VAL A 6 8.76 -85.15 -32.96
N MET A 7 9.73 -84.60 -32.21
CA MET A 7 9.87 -84.67 -30.75
C MET A 7 8.67 -84.00 -30.06
N LEU A 8 8.11 -84.67 -29.06
CA LEU A 8 7.32 -84.04 -28.00
C LEU A 8 7.92 -84.46 -26.66
N THR A 9 8.79 -83.61 -26.11
CA THR A 9 9.44 -83.85 -24.83
C THR A 9 8.65 -83.14 -23.74
N ILE A 10 8.06 -83.93 -22.84
CA ILE A 10 7.46 -83.50 -21.58
C ILE A 10 8.58 -82.95 -20.71
N VAL A 11 8.48 -81.69 -20.29
CA VAL A 11 9.30 -81.12 -19.22
C VAL A 11 8.36 -80.66 -18.11
N LEU A 12 8.24 -81.48 -17.07
CA LEU A 12 7.81 -81.05 -15.75
C LEU A 12 8.84 -80.03 -15.24
N GLY A 13 8.48 -78.75 -15.26
CA GLY A 13 9.21 -77.69 -14.58
C GLY A 13 8.64 -77.49 -13.18
N LEU A 14 9.16 -78.25 -12.21
CA LEU A 14 9.11 -77.87 -10.79
C LEU A 14 9.95 -76.60 -10.61
N GLY A 15 9.31 -75.44 -10.57
CA GLY A 15 9.90 -74.21 -10.06
C GLY A 15 9.82 -74.19 -8.54
N LEU A 16 10.89 -74.61 -7.88
CA LEU A 16 11.11 -74.37 -6.45
C LEU A 16 11.16 -72.86 -6.18
N ILE A 17 10.10 -72.32 -5.55
CA ILE A 17 10.21 -71.11 -4.75
C ILE A 17 10.76 -71.58 -3.40
N ALA A 18 11.91 -71.05 -2.98
CA ALA A 18 12.46 -71.31 -1.66
C ALA A 18 11.45 -70.90 -0.57
N PRO A 19 11.02 -71.80 0.34
CA PRO A 19 10.16 -71.45 1.45
C PRO A 19 11.03 -71.01 2.62
N ILE A 20 11.54 -69.78 2.58
CA ILE A 20 12.18 -69.15 3.74
C ILE A 20 11.57 -67.76 3.89
N ALA A 21 10.94 -67.51 5.04
CA ALA A 21 10.51 -66.21 5.57
C ALA A 21 9.35 -65.46 4.88
N MET A 22 8.35 -66.12 4.28
CA MET A 22 7.12 -65.40 3.84
C MET A 22 6.10 -65.18 4.97
N ALA A 23 5.99 -66.07 5.96
CA ALA A 23 5.05 -65.91 7.06
C ALA A 23 5.50 -64.83 8.07
N ASP A 24 6.79 -64.80 8.38
CA ASP A 24 7.37 -63.90 9.38
C ASP A 24 7.17 -62.42 9.02
N VAL A 25 7.33 -62.04 7.74
CA VAL A 25 7.22 -60.64 7.31
C VAL A 25 5.80 -60.08 7.47
N TRP A 26 4.76 -60.89 7.22
CA TRP A 26 3.37 -60.43 7.37
C TRP A 26 2.95 -60.33 8.84
N ASP A 27 3.41 -61.25 9.69
CA ASP A 27 3.15 -61.24 11.13
C ASP A 27 3.91 -60.08 11.82
N GLU A 28 5.16 -59.84 11.42
CA GLU A 28 5.95 -58.67 11.85
C GLU A 28 5.32 -57.36 11.35
N LEU A 29 4.85 -57.32 10.10
CA LEU A 29 4.14 -56.17 9.57
C LEU A 29 2.85 -55.90 10.36
N ALA A 30 2.13 -56.93 10.79
CA ALA A 30 0.92 -56.77 11.61
C ALA A 30 1.21 -56.10 12.96
N GLN A 31 2.38 -56.32 13.56
CA GLN A 31 2.78 -55.70 14.82
C GLN A 31 3.58 -54.39 14.63
N PHE A 32 3.76 -53.94 13.39
CA PHE A 32 4.65 -52.83 13.07
C PHE A 32 4.16 -51.51 13.68
N THR A 33 5.02 -50.87 14.48
CA THR A 33 4.88 -49.48 14.91
C THR A 33 6.11 -48.72 14.41
N ALA A 34 5.91 -47.50 13.91
CA ALA A 34 6.86 -46.80 13.04
C ALA A 34 8.32 -46.81 13.55
N THR A 35 9.24 -47.37 12.73
CA THR A 35 10.71 -47.31 12.91
C THR A 35 11.37 -46.98 11.56
N GLU A 36 12.53 -46.31 11.58
CA GLU A 36 13.25 -45.84 10.38
C GLU A 36 14.35 -46.81 9.90
N ALA A 37 14.16 -48.12 10.06
CA ALA A 37 15.16 -49.12 9.65
C ALA A 37 15.01 -49.52 8.17
N ASP A 38 16.13 -49.62 7.44
CA ASP A 38 16.17 -49.98 6.01
C ASP A 38 15.65 -51.40 5.71
N ASP A 39 15.63 -52.30 6.71
CA ASP A 39 15.09 -53.66 6.61
C ASP A 39 13.72 -53.83 7.31
N ALA A 40 13.01 -52.74 7.60
CA ALA A 40 11.70 -52.82 8.26
C ALA A 40 10.67 -53.60 7.42
N PRO A 41 9.68 -54.27 8.05
CA PRO A 41 8.67 -55.08 7.34
C PRO A 41 7.97 -54.36 6.16
N PRO A 42 7.64 -53.05 6.24
CA PRO A 42 7.12 -52.30 5.08
C PRO A 42 8.03 -52.30 3.85
N VAL A 43 9.35 -52.14 4.03
CA VAL A 43 10.34 -52.10 2.94
C VAL A 43 10.43 -53.46 2.25
N GLN A 44 10.38 -54.53 3.03
CA GLN A 44 10.41 -55.90 2.51
C GLN A 44 9.16 -56.20 1.67
N VAL A 45 7.97 -55.78 2.12
CA VAL A 45 6.72 -55.94 1.36
C VAL A 45 6.70 -55.05 0.11
N GLU A 46 7.21 -53.82 0.17
CA GLU A 46 7.35 -52.97 -1.03
C GLU A 46 8.28 -53.60 -2.08
N LYS A 47 9.40 -54.18 -1.65
CA LYS A 47 10.33 -54.90 -2.54
C LYS A 47 9.68 -56.15 -3.15
N LEU A 48 8.92 -56.91 -2.36
CA LEU A 48 8.16 -58.05 -2.84
C LEU A 48 7.16 -57.63 -3.93
N ILE A 49 6.40 -56.56 -3.69
CA ILE A 49 5.46 -56.01 -4.68
C ILE A 49 6.20 -55.52 -5.92
N ALA A 50 7.38 -54.91 -5.78
CA ALA A 50 8.16 -54.45 -6.93
C ALA A 50 8.70 -55.60 -7.80
N GLN A 51 8.97 -56.77 -7.21
CA GLN A 51 9.56 -57.93 -7.89
C GLN A 51 8.52 -58.93 -8.41
N THR A 52 7.27 -58.85 -7.96
CA THR A 52 6.20 -59.78 -8.35
C THR A 52 5.53 -59.34 -9.65
N PRO A 53 5.36 -60.22 -10.65
CA PRO A 53 4.59 -59.90 -11.85
C PRO A 53 3.10 -59.70 -11.55
N ALA A 54 2.41 -58.86 -12.33
CA ALA A 54 0.99 -58.53 -12.12
C ALA A 54 0.05 -59.77 -12.06
N ALA A 55 0.36 -60.83 -12.82
CA ALA A 55 -0.42 -62.06 -12.85
C ALA A 55 -0.35 -62.88 -11.55
N GLU A 56 0.66 -62.62 -10.71
CA GLU A 56 0.94 -63.34 -9.47
C GLU A 56 0.65 -62.50 -8.22
N MET A 57 0.04 -61.31 -8.36
CA MET A 57 -0.27 -60.40 -7.25
C MET A 57 -1.42 -60.87 -6.35
N GLY A 58 -2.24 -61.83 -6.79
CA GLY A 58 -3.43 -62.29 -6.06
C GLY A 58 -3.17 -62.70 -4.61
N PRO A 59 -2.18 -63.56 -4.31
CA PRO A 59 -1.84 -63.93 -2.93
C PRO A 59 -1.34 -62.76 -2.07
N ILE A 60 -0.67 -61.76 -2.67
CA ILE A 60 -0.20 -60.57 -1.97
C ILE A 60 -1.39 -59.68 -1.62
N GLU A 61 -2.33 -59.49 -2.55
CA GLU A 61 -3.59 -58.80 -2.30
C GLU A 61 -4.38 -59.48 -1.15
N ASP A 62 -4.50 -60.82 -1.16
CA ASP A 62 -5.22 -61.56 -0.12
C ASP A 62 -4.58 -61.33 1.27
N ARG A 63 -3.25 -61.24 1.35
CA ARG A 63 -2.52 -60.93 2.60
C ARG A 63 -2.73 -59.50 3.07
N LEU A 64 -2.72 -58.54 2.14
CA LEU A 64 -2.99 -57.13 2.45
C LEU A 64 -4.44 -56.93 2.93
N ILE A 65 -5.41 -57.62 2.32
CA ILE A 65 -6.81 -57.63 2.78
C ILE A 65 -6.89 -58.19 4.20
N ALA A 66 -6.31 -59.37 4.44
CA ALA A 66 -6.31 -59.99 5.76
C ALA A 66 -5.66 -59.11 6.83
N LEU A 67 -4.61 -58.36 6.46
CA LEU A 67 -3.94 -57.41 7.34
C LEU A 67 -4.84 -56.23 7.71
N VAL A 68 -5.62 -55.71 6.75
CA VAL A 68 -6.61 -54.65 7.00
C VAL A 68 -7.72 -55.14 7.93
N GLU A 69 -8.21 -56.38 7.74
CA GLU A 69 -9.28 -57.00 8.54
C GLU A 69 -8.83 -57.43 9.94
N SER A 70 -7.53 -57.65 10.14
CA SER A 70 -6.99 -58.17 11.40
C SER A 70 -7.28 -57.23 12.58
N ALA A 71 -7.93 -57.77 13.62
CA ALA A 71 -8.13 -57.06 14.88
C ALA A 71 -6.82 -56.84 15.66
N ASN A 72 -5.80 -57.66 15.39
CA ASN A 72 -4.52 -57.65 16.10
C ASN A 72 -3.44 -56.84 15.36
N ALA A 73 -3.76 -56.29 14.19
CA ALA A 73 -2.84 -55.46 13.43
C ALA A 73 -2.85 -54.00 13.94
N THR A 74 -1.65 -53.42 14.04
CA THR A 74 -1.45 -52.01 14.42
C THR A 74 -2.04 -51.06 13.39
N GLN A 75 -2.14 -49.79 13.77
CA GLN A 75 -2.79 -48.82 12.92
C GLN A 75 -1.95 -48.48 11.68
N GLU A 76 -0.65 -48.38 11.88
CA GLU A 76 0.37 -48.13 10.88
C GLU A 76 0.44 -49.27 9.86
N ALA A 77 0.30 -50.51 10.32
CA ALA A 77 0.23 -51.68 9.43
C ALA A 77 -0.97 -51.61 8.48
N LYS A 78 -2.14 -51.22 9.00
CA LYS A 78 -3.37 -51.05 8.20
C LYS A 78 -3.27 -49.88 7.22
N TRP A 79 -2.63 -48.78 7.62
CA TRP A 79 -2.34 -47.66 6.70
C TRP A 79 -1.44 -48.07 5.56
N PHE A 80 -0.35 -48.77 5.88
CA PHE A 80 0.56 -49.31 4.90
C PHE A 80 -0.16 -50.28 3.97
N ALA A 81 -1.00 -51.17 4.51
CA ALA A 81 -1.76 -52.12 3.72
C ALA A 81 -2.70 -51.42 2.71
N CYS A 82 -3.47 -50.42 3.15
CA CYS A 82 -4.30 -49.59 2.25
C CYS A 82 -3.46 -48.90 1.16
N ARG A 83 -2.28 -48.36 1.51
CA ARG A 83 -1.38 -47.73 0.53
C ARG A 83 -0.85 -48.73 -0.50
N MET A 84 -0.55 -49.96 -0.10
CA MET A 84 -0.13 -51.00 -1.05
C MET A 84 -1.29 -51.48 -1.92
N LEU A 85 -2.50 -51.58 -1.36
CA LEU A 85 -3.71 -51.91 -2.12
C LEU A 85 -4.03 -50.87 -3.21
N GLN A 86 -3.62 -49.60 -3.09
CA GLN A 86 -3.70 -48.63 -4.20
C GLN A 86 -2.94 -49.08 -5.44
N ARG A 87 -1.86 -49.86 -5.27
CA ARG A 87 -0.97 -50.28 -6.35
C ARG A 87 -1.33 -51.66 -6.90
N VAL A 88 -1.77 -52.58 -6.05
CA VAL A 88 -1.98 -53.99 -6.41
C VAL A 88 -3.42 -54.48 -6.27
N GLY A 89 -4.30 -53.69 -5.66
CA GLY A 89 -5.66 -54.09 -5.34
C GLY A 89 -6.55 -54.26 -6.57
N THR A 90 -7.41 -55.26 -6.50
CA THR A 90 -8.47 -55.57 -7.46
C THR A 90 -9.84 -55.38 -6.80
N GLU A 91 -10.94 -55.68 -7.50
CA GLU A 91 -12.28 -55.54 -6.92
C GLU A 91 -12.49 -56.38 -5.64
N LYS A 92 -11.63 -57.38 -5.39
CA LYS A 92 -11.64 -58.19 -4.17
C LYS A 92 -11.45 -57.37 -2.90
N CYS A 93 -10.63 -56.31 -2.91
CA CYS A 93 -10.40 -55.49 -1.72
C CYS A 93 -11.51 -54.45 -1.47
N VAL A 94 -12.48 -54.28 -2.39
CA VAL A 94 -13.53 -53.25 -2.26
C VAL A 94 -14.40 -53.43 -1.01
N PRO A 95 -14.88 -54.64 -0.63
CA PRO A 95 -15.74 -54.81 0.55
C PRO A 95 -15.05 -54.40 1.86
N VAL A 96 -13.79 -54.80 2.07
CA VAL A 96 -13.04 -54.42 3.27
C VAL A 96 -12.81 -52.91 3.32
N LEU A 97 -12.43 -52.29 2.21
CA LEU A 97 -12.19 -50.85 2.14
C LEU A 97 -13.49 -50.05 2.33
N ALA A 98 -14.61 -50.54 1.82
CA ALA A 98 -15.92 -49.91 2.01
C ALA A 98 -16.30 -49.85 3.50
N GLY A 99 -15.99 -50.90 4.26
CA GLY A 99 -16.22 -50.94 5.71
C GLY A 99 -15.44 -49.87 6.50
N LEU A 100 -14.34 -49.34 5.94
CA LEU A 100 -13.49 -48.35 6.58
C LEU A 100 -13.85 -46.89 6.23
N LEU A 101 -14.76 -46.66 5.30
CA LEU A 101 -15.08 -45.30 4.83
C LEU A 101 -15.75 -44.42 5.90
N GLY A 102 -16.37 -45.03 6.92
CA GLY A 102 -16.97 -44.34 8.06
C GLY A 102 -16.02 -44.11 9.24
N ASP A 103 -14.79 -44.62 9.19
CA ASP A 103 -13.82 -44.52 10.27
C ASP A 103 -12.98 -43.23 10.17
N ASP A 104 -12.92 -42.43 11.23
CA ASP A 104 -12.26 -41.12 11.24
C ASP A 104 -10.77 -41.18 10.92
N THR A 105 -10.12 -42.30 11.22
CA THR A 105 -8.68 -42.48 11.02
C THR A 105 -8.39 -43.18 9.69
N MET A 106 -9.21 -44.15 9.28
CA MET A 106 -8.96 -45.00 8.10
C MET A 106 -9.60 -44.49 6.82
N SER A 107 -10.67 -43.70 6.91
CA SER A 107 -11.46 -43.26 5.75
C SER A 107 -10.61 -42.60 4.67
N HIS A 108 -9.58 -41.83 5.05
CA HIS A 108 -8.64 -41.22 4.10
C HIS A 108 -7.87 -42.25 3.26
N TYR A 109 -7.36 -43.31 3.87
CA TYR A 109 -6.56 -44.33 3.19
C TYR A 109 -7.45 -45.25 2.35
N ALA A 110 -8.61 -45.61 2.88
CA ALA A 110 -9.59 -46.42 2.16
C ALA A 110 -10.13 -45.70 0.91
N ARG A 111 -10.52 -44.42 1.03
CA ARG A 111 -11.07 -43.66 -0.10
C ARG A 111 -10.06 -43.41 -1.21
N LEU A 112 -8.77 -43.16 -0.90
CA LEU A 112 -7.73 -42.98 -1.91
C LEU A 112 -7.46 -44.27 -2.69
N THR A 113 -7.59 -45.41 -2.00
CA THR A 113 -7.52 -46.73 -2.63
C THR A 113 -8.65 -46.91 -3.63
N LEU A 114 -9.89 -46.70 -3.21
CA LEU A 114 -11.05 -46.76 -4.11
C LEU A 114 -11.01 -45.68 -5.22
N GLU A 115 -10.43 -44.51 -4.96
CA GLU A 115 -10.23 -43.44 -5.94
C GLU A 115 -9.34 -43.89 -7.10
N SER A 116 -8.25 -44.61 -6.80
CA SER A 116 -7.29 -45.09 -7.81
C SER A 116 -7.89 -46.15 -8.75
N MET A 117 -8.90 -46.89 -8.29
CA MET A 117 -9.53 -48.01 -9.01
C MET A 117 -10.56 -47.56 -10.06
N LYS A 118 -10.20 -46.63 -10.96
CA LYS A 118 -11.15 -45.95 -11.88
C LYS A 118 -11.99 -46.89 -12.76
N ALA A 119 -11.44 -48.03 -13.17
CA ALA A 119 -12.16 -49.00 -14.01
C ALA A 119 -13.16 -49.88 -13.24
N SER A 120 -13.12 -49.89 -11.90
CA SER A 120 -14.03 -50.70 -11.08
C SER A 120 -15.32 -49.94 -10.81
N GLU A 121 -16.45 -50.48 -11.28
CA GLU A 121 -17.77 -49.99 -10.90
C GLU A 121 -18.09 -50.26 -9.43
N ALA A 122 -17.58 -51.38 -8.89
CA ALA A 122 -17.80 -51.75 -7.49
C ALA A 122 -17.20 -50.70 -6.55
N ALA A 123 -15.99 -50.20 -6.83
CA ALA A 123 -15.36 -49.14 -6.06
C ALA A 123 -16.16 -47.82 -6.09
N GLY A 124 -16.68 -47.44 -7.26
CA GLY A 124 -17.56 -46.27 -7.42
C GLY A 124 -18.87 -46.42 -6.64
N ARG A 125 -19.53 -47.58 -6.72
CA ARG A 125 -20.75 -47.89 -5.96
C ARG A 125 -20.50 -47.87 -4.45
N ALA A 126 -19.37 -48.40 -3.97
CA ALA A 126 -19.01 -48.40 -2.56
C ALA A 126 -18.84 -46.97 -2.01
N LEU A 127 -18.14 -46.11 -2.75
CA LEU A 127 -18.00 -44.69 -2.40
C LEU A 127 -19.35 -43.98 -2.40
N VAL A 128 -20.22 -44.22 -3.39
CA VAL A 128 -21.57 -43.65 -3.43
C VAL A 128 -22.40 -44.09 -2.22
N ALA A 129 -22.42 -45.39 -1.91
CA ALA A 129 -23.18 -45.92 -0.78
C ALA A 129 -22.72 -45.32 0.56
N SER A 130 -21.41 -45.08 0.72
CA SER A 130 -20.87 -44.49 1.95
C SER A 130 -21.32 -43.05 2.21
N LEU A 131 -21.82 -42.32 1.20
CA LEU A 131 -22.36 -40.97 1.40
C LEU A 131 -23.58 -40.97 2.33
N GLU A 132 -24.36 -42.04 2.34
CA GLU A 132 -25.55 -42.16 3.19
C GLU A 132 -25.19 -42.31 4.67
N THR A 133 -24.15 -43.10 4.96
CA THR A 133 -23.84 -43.57 6.32
C THR A 133 -22.65 -42.86 6.97
N ALA A 134 -21.73 -42.28 6.21
CA ALA A 134 -20.54 -41.62 6.77
C ALA A 134 -20.89 -40.33 7.54
N PRO A 135 -20.08 -39.92 8.53
CA PRO A 135 -20.13 -38.58 9.12
C PRO A 135 -19.92 -37.45 8.10
N ASP A 136 -20.53 -36.29 8.34
CA ASP A 136 -20.50 -35.13 7.43
C ASP A 136 -19.10 -34.66 7.03
N HIS A 137 -18.12 -34.67 7.94
CA HIS A 137 -16.74 -34.27 7.63
C HIS A 137 -16.01 -35.29 6.75
N LEU A 138 -16.35 -36.58 6.84
CA LEU A 138 -15.80 -37.63 5.97
C LEU A 138 -16.44 -37.64 4.58
N LYS A 139 -17.73 -37.29 4.48
CA LYS A 139 -18.43 -37.14 3.18
C LYS A 139 -17.71 -36.17 2.25
N ILE A 140 -17.07 -35.12 2.78
CA ILE A 140 -16.29 -34.15 1.97
C ILE A 140 -15.16 -34.86 1.21
N GLY A 141 -14.40 -35.73 1.88
CA GLY A 141 -13.32 -36.50 1.26
C GLY A 141 -13.83 -37.55 0.27
N ILE A 142 -14.95 -38.20 0.60
CA ILE A 142 -15.60 -39.19 -0.28
C ILE A 142 -16.10 -38.53 -1.57
N MET A 143 -16.76 -37.38 -1.49
CA MET A 143 -17.18 -36.59 -2.66
C MET A 143 -15.98 -36.15 -3.52
N GLY A 144 -14.86 -35.78 -2.89
CA GLY A 144 -13.62 -35.47 -3.60
C GLY A 144 -13.09 -36.66 -4.40
N SER A 145 -13.17 -37.86 -3.82
CA SER A 145 -12.71 -39.11 -4.45
C SER A 145 -13.62 -39.51 -5.62
N LEU A 146 -14.94 -39.41 -5.44
CA LEU A 146 -15.93 -39.61 -6.51
C LEU A 146 -15.73 -38.62 -7.67
N ALA A 147 -15.38 -37.36 -7.36
CA ALA A 147 -15.10 -36.35 -8.37
C ALA A 147 -13.80 -36.62 -9.15
N ALA A 148 -12.76 -37.13 -8.49
CA ALA A 148 -11.50 -37.50 -9.14
C ALA A 148 -11.64 -38.75 -10.04
N ARG A 149 -12.57 -39.66 -9.69
CA ARG A 149 -12.96 -40.80 -10.52
C ARG A 149 -13.78 -40.37 -11.74
N GLY A 150 -14.69 -39.42 -11.57
CA GLY A 150 -15.55 -38.91 -12.64
C GLY A 150 -16.80 -39.75 -12.91
N ASP A 151 -17.21 -40.59 -11.95
CA ASP A 151 -18.32 -41.53 -12.12
C ASP A 151 -19.67 -40.80 -12.22
N GLU A 152 -20.35 -40.88 -13.37
CA GLU A 152 -21.67 -40.22 -13.56
C GLU A 152 -22.75 -40.73 -12.61
N VAL A 153 -22.62 -41.97 -12.12
CA VAL A 153 -23.54 -42.57 -11.13
C VAL A 153 -23.51 -41.82 -9.79
N ALA A 154 -22.46 -41.05 -9.50
CA ALA A 154 -22.33 -40.25 -8.29
C ALA A 154 -23.09 -38.91 -8.36
N ILE A 155 -23.54 -38.49 -9.54
CA ILE A 155 -24.13 -37.17 -9.75
C ILE A 155 -25.40 -36.95 -8.91
N ASP A 156 -26.37 -37.87 -9.00
CA ASP A 156 -27.64 -37.71 -8.27
C ASP A 156 -27.45 -37.84 -6.74
N PRO A 157 -26.65 -38.81 -6.23
CA PRO A 157 -26.31 -38.88 -4.81
C PRO A 157 -25.63 -37.60 -4.27
N ILE A 158 -24.60 -37.09 -4.97
CA ILE A 158 -23.90 -35.86 -4.55
C ILE A 158 -24.84 -34.66 -4.60
N ALA A 159 -25.78 -34.61 -5.55
CA ALA A 159 -26.72 -33.51 -5.71
C ALA A 159 -27.60 -33.25 -4.47
N THR A 160 -27.90 -34.30 -3.70
CA THR A 160 -28.70 -34.19 -2.47
C THR A 160 -28.05 -33.29 -1.42
N TYR A 161 -26.72 -33.18 -1.41
CA TYR A 161 -25.96 -32.42 -0.42
C TYR A 161 -25.73 -30.95 -0.78
N ILE A 162 -26.04 -30.54 -2.03
CA ILE A 162 -25.86 -29.15 -2.47
C ILE A 162 -26.71 -28.16 -1.63
N GLY A 163 -27.85 -28.63 -1.11
CA GLY A 163 -28.76 -27.85 -0.27
C GLY A 163 -28.50 -27.99 1.24
N SER A 164 -27.43 -28.65 1.66
CA SER A 164 -27.15 -28.91 3.08
C SER A 164 -27.00 -27.62 3.89
N ALA A 165 -27.46 -27.63 5.14
CA ALA A 165 -27.21 -26.55 6.11
C ALA A 165 -25.72 -26.45 6.50
N ASN A 166 -24.98 -27.56 6.38
CA ASN A 166 -23.54 -27.59 6.55
C ASN A 166 -22.85 -26.98 5.31
N MET A 167 -22.31 -25.76 5.48
CA MET A 167 -21.71 -25.00 4.38
C MET A 167 -20.50 -25.69 3.75
N ALA A 168 -19.68 -26.39 4.55
CA ALA A 168 -18.51 -27.11 4.05
C ALA A 168 -18.93 -28.28 3.15
N LEU A 169 -19.97 -29.01 3.57
CA LEU A 169 -20.54 -30.12 2.81
C LEU A 169 -21.22 -29.65 1.52
N ALA A 170 -22.02 -28.58 1.57
CA ALA A 170 -22.66 -27.99 0.40
C ALA A 170 -21.64 -27.47 -0.64
N LYS A 171 -20.54 -26.88 -0.16
CA LYS A 171 -19.42 -26.46 -1.01
C LYS A 171 -18.73 -27.66 -1.65
N ALA A 172 -18.39 -28.69 -0.88
CA ALA A 172 -17.77 -29.91 -1.39
C ALA A 172 -18.62 -30.60 -2.45
N ALA A 173 -19.93 -30.73 -2.22
CA ALA A 173 -20.87 -31.30 -3.18
C ALA A 173 -20.92 -30.50 -4.49
N THR A 174 -20.96 -29.17 -4.40
CA THR A 174 -20.97 -28.30 -5.58
C THR A 174 -19.66 -28.40 -6.37
N GLN A 175 -18.51 -28.41 -5.69
CA GLN A 175 -17.20 -28.57 -6.31
C GLN A 175 -17.02 -29.93 -6.96
N ALA A 176 -17.48 -31.00 -6.29
CA ALA A 176 -17.43 -32.37 -6.81
C ALA A 176 -18.23 -32.50 -8.11
N LEU A 177 -19.46 -32.00 -8.15
CA LEU A 177 -20.27 -31.99 -9.37
C LEU A 177 -19.68 -31.12 -10.48
N GLY A 178 -19.08 -29.98 -10.12
CA GLY A 178 -18.36 -29.13 -11.06
C GLY A 178 -17.17 -29.84 -11.71
N ARG A 179 -16.44 -30.65 -10.93
CA ARG A 179 -15.31 -31.47 -11.41
C ARG A 179 -15.75 -32.68 -12.24
N ILE A 180 -16.83 -33.37 -11.86
CA ILE A 180 -17.39 -34.48 -12.65
C ILE A 180 -17.84 -33.96 -14.03
N GLY A 181 -18.49 -32.79 -14.06
CA GLY A 181 -18.89 -32.14 -15.30
C GLY A 181 -20.03 -32.84 -16.04
N GLY A 182 -20.28 -32.42 -17.29
CA GLY A 182 -21.34 -32.97 -18.13
C GLY A 182 -22.73 -32.35 -17.92
N LYS A 183 -23.66 -32.70 -18.82
CA LYS A 183 -25.03 -32.12 -18.86
C LYS A 183 -25.83 -32.47 -17.59
N LYS A 184 -25.67 -33.68 -17.07
CA LYS A 184 -26.41 -34.19 -15.91
C LYS A 184 -25.98 -33.49 -14.62
N ALA A 185 -24.67 -33.38 -14.36
CA ALA A 185 -24.15 -32.68 -13.18
C ALA A 185 -24.54 -31.19 -13.18
N ARG A 186 -24.50 -30.55 -14.36
CA ARG A 186 -24.99 -29.18 -14.52
C ARG A 186 -26.47 -29.05 -14.20
N SER A 187 -27.32 -29.95 -14.72
CA SER A 187 -28.75 -29.95 -14.39
C SER A 187 -28.99 -30.12 -12.88
N ALA A 188 -28.23 -30.99 -12.23
CA ALA A 188 -28.31 -31.19 -10.78
C ALA A 188 -27.93 -29.92 -10.00
N ILE A 189 -26.88 -29.21 -10.40
CA ILE A 189 -26.51 -27.91 -9.82
C ILE A 189 -27.62 -26.87 -10.07
N LEU A 190 -28.22 -26.82 -11.24
CA LEU A 190 -29.23 -25.81 -11.56
C LEU A 190 -30.61 -26.06 -10.92
N LYS A 191 -30.95 -27.30 -10.56
CA LYS A 191 -32.28 -27.67 -10.02
C LYS A 191 -32.55 -27.23 -8.58
N VAL A 192 -31.53 -27.09 -7.74
CA VAL A 192 -31.72 -26.68 -6.35
C VAL A 192 -31.96 -25.14 -6.30
N PRO A 193 -32.75 -24.58 -5.37
CA PRO A 193 -32.97 -23.13 -5.28
C PRO A 193 -31.70 -22.34 -4.91
N LEU A 194 -31.56 -21.13 -5.46
CA LEU A 194 -30.36 -20.29 -5.35
C LEU A 194 -30.28 -19.55 -4.01
N LYS A 195 -29.70 -20.17 -2.97
CA LYS A 195 -29.18 -19.43 -1.79
C LYS A 195 -27.75 -18.95 -2.05
N GLN A 196 -27.37 -17.83 -1.40
CA GLN A 196 -26.15 -17.00 -1.59
C GLN A 196 -24.83 -17.78 -1.76
N VAL A 197 -24.67 -18.92 -1.08
CA VAL A 197 -23.46 -19.77 -1.13
C VAL A 197 -23.21 -20.36 -2.53
N ARG A 198 -24.26 -20.56 -3.33
CA ARG A 198 -24.20 -21.31 -4.60
C ARG A 198 -23.66 -20.46 -5.75
N GLN A 199 -23.91 -19.17 -5.73
CA GLN A 199 -23.40 -18.24 -6.74
C GLN A 199 -21.90 -17.95 -6.56
N VAL A 200 -21.42 -17.92 -5.32
CA VAL A 200 -19.98 -17.82 -5.00
C VAL A 200 -19.22 -19.05 -5.49
N ASN A 201 -19.79 -20.25 -5.31
CA ASN A 201 -19.17 -21.49 -5.76
C ASN A 201 -19.20 -21.66 -7.28
N LEU A 202 -20.22 -21.14 -7.99
CA LEU A 202 -20.30 -21.20 -9.46
C LEU A 202 -19.30 -20.25 -10.14
N LEU A 203 -18.98 -19.12 -9.51
CA LEU A 203 -17.88 -18.24 -9.92
C LEU A 203 -16.50 -18.83 -9.61
N ALA A 204 -16.37 -19.53 -8.48
CA ALA A 204 -15.11 -20.15 -8.06
C ALA A 204 -14.82 -21.48 -8.79
N ALA A 205 -15.85 -22.13 -9.34
CA ALA A 205 -15.75 -23.36 -10.11
C ALA A 205 -15.83 -23.05 -11.60
N SER A 206 -14.75 -22.60 -12.23
CA SER A 206 -14.42 -23.03 -13.60
C SER A 206 -13.17 -22.34 -14.16
N ASP A 207 -12.42 -23.12 -14.93
CA ASP A 207 -11.46 -22.67 -15.93
C ASP A 207 -12.14 -22.05 -17.19
N ALA A 208 -13.47 -21.95 -17.23
CA ALA A 208 -14.26 -21.10 -18.16
C ALA A 208 -15.77 -21.32 -17.91
N MET A 209 -16.47 -20.27 -17.44
CA MET A 209 -17.92 -20.30 -17.28
C MET A 209 -18.61 -20.18 -18.66
N ARG A 210 -19.70 -20.91 -18.91
CA ARG A 210 -20.47 -20.75 -20.16
C ARG A 210 -21.02 -19.31 -20.26
N PRO A 211 -21.00 -18.66 -21.45
CA PRO A 211 -21.53 -17.32 -21.64
C PRO A 211 -22.97 -17.13 -21.15
N ASP A 212 -23.85 -18.13 -21.33
CA ASP A 212 -25.24 -18.05 -20.85
C ASP A 212 -25.34 -17.97 -19.33
N ASP A 213 -24.53 -18.75 -18.62
CA ASP A 213 -24.55 -18.80 -17.17
C ASP A 213 -23.92 -17.53 -16.59
N ALA A 214 -22.82 -17.06 -17.19
CA ALA A 214 -22.17 -15.80 -16.86
C ALA A 214 -23.11 -14.60 -17.07
N TYR A 215 -23.86 -14.58 -18.18
CA TYR A 215 -24.89 -13.59 -18.43
C TYR A 215 -26.00 -13.63 -17.37
N ALA A 216 -26.52 -14.82 -17.03
CA ALA A 216 -27.56 -14.95 -16.01
C ALA A 216 -27.10 -14.44 -14.63
N LEU A 217 -25.86 -14.74 -14.23
CA LEU A 217 -25.28 -14.26 -12.96
C LEU A 217 -24.96 -12.76 -13.00
N MET A 218 -24.50 -12.23 -14.12
CA MET A 218 -24.28 -10.78 -14.27
C MET A 218 -25.60 -10.01 -14.07
N MET A 219 -26.71 -10.52 -14.61
CA MET A 219 -28.00 -9.86 -14.51
C MET A 219 -28.69 -10.07 -13.16
N ASN A 220 -28.62 -11.28 -12.59
CA ASN A 220 -29.44 -11.70 -11.44
C ASN A 220 -28.64 -12.14 -10.21
N GLY A 221 -27.32 -11.90 -10.18
CA GLY A 221 -26.47 -12.22 -9.03
C GLY A 221 -26.93 -11.49 -7.76
N CYS A 222 -26.83 -12.15 -6.62
CA CYS A 222 -27.41 -11.69 -5.35
C CYS A 222 -26.63 -10.55 -4.70
N ASN A 223 -25.41 -10.25 -5.16
CA ASN A 223 -24.64 -9.10 -4.72
C ASN A 223 -23.75 -8.54 -5.86
N PRO A 224 -23.25 -7.30 -5.73
CA PRO A 224 -22.41 -6.67 -6.73
C PRO A 224 -21.13 -7.45 -7.08
N GLY A 225 -20.49 -8.10 -6.10
CA GLY A 225 -19.25 -8.86 -6.33
C GLY A 225 -19.47 -10.04 -7.28
N ILE A 226 -20.56 -10.78 -7.10
CA ILE A 226 -20.93 -11.90 -7.97
C ILE A 226 -21.23 -11.40 -9.39
N ARG A 227 -22.00 -10.32 -9.50
CA ARG A 227 -22.36 -9.74 -10.80
C ARG A 227 -21.12 -9.25 -11.55
N THR A 228 -20.16 -8.68 -10.83
CA THR A 228 -18.88 -8.21 -11.37
C THR A 228 -17.99 -9.37 -11.82
N GLY A 229 -17.83 -10.40 -11.00
CA GLY A 229 -17.08 -11.61 -11.39
C GLY A 229 -17.70 -12.29 -12.60
N ALA A 230 -19.03 -12.34 -12.68
CA ALA A 230 -19.74 -12.91 -13.81
C ALA A 230 -19.59 -12.06 -15.09
N PHE A 231 -19.57 -10.74 -14.96
CA PHE A 231 -19.23 -9.86 -16.08
C PHE A 231 -17.82 -10.10 -16.61
N ILE A 232 -16.81 -10.25 -15.73
CA ILE A 232 -15.42 -10.52 -16.15
C ILE A 232 -15.33 -11.83 -16.95
N GLN A 233 -15.98 -12.89 -16.45
CA GLN A 233 -16.05 -14.18 -17.14
C GLN A 233 -16.79 -14.08 -18.47
N LEU A 234 -17.91 -13.36 -18.51
CA LEU A 234 -18.66 -13.14 -19.75
C LEU A 234 -17.85 -12.33 -20.76
N ALA A 235 -17.15 -11.28 -20.31
CA ALA A 235 -16.34 -10.43 -21.18
C ALA A 235 -15.16 -11.20 -21.79
N ALA A 236 -14.57 -12.14 -21.05
CA ALA A 236 -13.52 -13.02 -21.58
C ALA A 236 -14.05 -14.00 -22.63
N ALA A 237 -15.28 -14.50 -22.48
CA ALA A 237 -15.84 -15.51 -23.37
C ALA A 237 -16.64 -14.94 -24.56
N ASP A 238 -17.35 -13.82 -24.37
CA ASP A 238 -18.20 -13.14 -25.34
C ASP A 238 -18.27 -11.62 -25.02
N PRO A 239 -17.26 -10.84 -25.47
CA PRO A 239 -17.17 -9.39 -25.21
C PRO A 239 -18.40 -8.61 -25.68
N THR A 240 -18.94 -8.94 -26.86
CA THR A 240 -20.09 -8.26 -27.46
C THR A 240 -21.33 -8.43 -26.58
N ARG A 241 -21.59 -9.65 -26.11
CA ARG A 241 -22.73 -9.91 -25.21
C ARG A 241 -22.53 -9.25 -23.85
N ALA A 242 -21.31 -9.28 -23.31
CA ALA A 242 -20.97 -8.58 -22.06
C ALA A 242 -21.24 -7.07 -22.16
N ARG A 243 -20.79 -6.44 -23.24
CA ARG A 243 -20.97 -5.01 -23.51
C ARG A 243 -22.45 -4.63 -23.63
N ASN A 244 -23.22 -5.40 -24.39
CA ASN A 244 -24.66 -5.17 -24.53
C ASN A 244 -25.41 -5.32 -23.19
N ALA A 245 -25.03 -6.31 -22.37
CA ALA A 245 -25.58 -6.49 -21.02
C ALA A 245 -25.21 -5.33 -20.08
N LEU A 246 -23.98 -4.83 -20.18
CA LEU A 246 -23.50 -3.68 -19.42
C LEU A 246 -24.31 -2.44 -19.77
N VAL A 247 -24.48 -2.13 -21.06
CA VAL A 247 -25.29 -0.98 -21.51
C VAL A 247 -26.73 -1.07 -20.98
N GLY A 248 -27.34 -2.26 -21.00
CA GLY A 248 -28.66 -2.47 -20.40
C GLY A 248 -28.68 -2.17 -18.89
N THR A 249 -27.66 -2.58 -18.17
CA THR A 249 -27.49 -2.28 -16.74
C THR A 249 -27.27 -0.79 -16.49
N LEU A 250 -26.53 -0.11 -17.37
CA LEU A 250 -26.25 1.33 -17.27
C LEU A 250 -27.48 2.20 -17.56
N LYS A 251 -28.56 1.66 -18.13
CA LYS A 251 -29.85 2.38 -18.22
C LYS A 251 -30.61 2.40 -16.88
N GLN A 252 -30.26 1.52 -15.94
CA GLN A 252 -30.88 1.43 -14.62
C GLN A 252 -30.06 2.25 -13.61
N ALA A 253 -30.46 3.50 -13.37
CA ALA A 253 -29.72 4.43 -12.51
C ALA A 253 -29.45 3.88 -11.10
N ASN A 254 -30.42 3.17 -10.51
CA ASN A 254 -30.35 2.65 -9.13
C ASN A 254 -29.80 1.23 -9.03
N ASN A 255 -29.13 0.71 -10.08
CA ASN A 255 -28.62 -0.64 -10.04
C ASN A 255 -27.44 -0.76 -9.05
N PRO A 256 -27.52 -1.62 -8.01
CA PRO A 256 -26.50 -1.67 -6.96
C PRO A 256 -25.13 -2.17 -7.44
N ALA A 257 -25.04 -2.81 -8.61
CA ALA A 257 -23.79 -3.26 -9.19
C ALA A 257 -23.19 -2.26 -10.19
N ARG A 258 -23.86 -1.13 -10.46
CA ARG A 258 -23.51 -0.19 -11.52
C ARG A 258 -22.04 0.27 -11.45
N THR A 259 -21.62 0.81 -10.31
CA THR A 259 -20.26 1.36 -10.12
C THR A 259 -19.20 0.27 -10.18
N ALA A 260 -19.46 -0.91 -9.60
CA ALA A 260 -18.56 -2.05 -9.65
C ALA A 260 -18.39 -2.59 -11.08
N LEU A 261 -19.49 -2.66 -11.85
CA LEU A 261 -19.48 -3.07 -13.24
C LEU A 261 -18.77 -2.06 -14.15
N LEU A 262 -18.94 -0.75 -13.93
CA LEU A 262 -18.19 0.28 -14.67
C LEU A 262 -16.68 0.12 -14.49
N ARG A 263 -16.23 -0.10 -13.24
CA ARG A 263 -14.81 -0.34 -12.95
C ARG A 263 -14.30 -1.61 -13.66
N ALA A 264 -15.01 -2.74 -13.49
CA ALA A 264 -14.60 -3.99 -14.11
C ALA A 264 -14.61 -3.93 -15.65
N ALA A 265 -15.54 -3.17 -16.24
CA ALA A 265 -15.58 -2.94 -17.67
C ALA A 265 -14.34 -2.18 -18.17
N MET A 266 -13.91 -1.14 -17.44
CA MET A 266 -12.66 -0.45 -17.74
C MET A 266 -11.43 -1.36 -17.54
N GLU A 267 -11.45 -2.26 -16.57
CA GLU A 267 -10.34 -3.19 -16.28
C GLU A 267 -10.32 -4.43 -17.19
N SER A 268 -11.41 -4.72 -17.91
CA SER A 268 -11.55 -5.91 -18.76
C SER A 268 -10.54 -6.03 -19.90
N GLY A 269 -9.95 -4.92 -20.32
CA GLY A 269 -9.04 -4.86 -21.46
C GLY A 269 -9.72 -4.64 -22.81
N ASP A 270 -11.05 -4.74 -22.90
CA ASP A 270 -11.80 -4.52 -24.15
C ASP A 270 -11.85 -3.03 -24.52
N VAL A 271 -11.13 -2.65 -25.58
CA VAL A 271 -11.01 -1.26 -26.05
C VAL A 271 -12.36 -0.71 -26.46
N GLU A 272 -13.17 -1.47 -27.18
CA GLU A 272 -14.48 -1.00 -27.65
C GLU A 272 -15.46 -0.74 -26.48
N THR A 273 -15.39 -1.55 -25.42
CA THR A 273 -16.14 -1.28 -24.18
C THR A 273 -15.65 -0.01 -23.50
N ARG A 274 -14.32 0.20 -23.40
CA ARG A 274 -13.76 1.42 -22.81
C ARG A 274 -14.16 2.66 -23.62
N ASP A 275 -14.04 2.62 -24.94
CA ASP A 275 -14.39 3.72 -25.84
C ASP A 275 -15.87 4.09 -25.69
N LEU A 276 -16.76 3.09 -25.57
CA LEU A 276 -18.18 3.32 -25.32
C LEU A 276 -18.42 4.03 -23.98
N LEU A 277 -17.74 3.61 -22.91
CA LEU A 277 -17.88 4.21 -21.58
C LEU A 277 -17.33 5.64 -21.54
N VAL A 278 -16.17 5.87 -22.16
CA VAL A 278 -15.52 7.18 -22.21
C VAL A 278 -16.30 8.16 -23.10
N ALA A 279 -16.87 7.70 -24.22
CA ALA A 279 -17.76 8.53 -25.04
C ALA A 279 -18.97 9.07 -24.26
N GLY A 280 -19.45 8.32 -23.25
CA GLY A 280 -20.52 8.73 -22.34
C GLY A 280 -20.07 9.55 -21.13
N LEU A 281 -18.77 9.74 -20.92
CA LEU A 281 -18.19 10.28 -19.69
C LEU A 281 -18.72 11.68 -19.33
N ALA A 282 -18.76 12.59 -20.30
CA ALA A 282 -19.17 13.98 -20.07
C ALA A 282 -20.63 14.10 -19.61
N GLY A 283 -21.51 13.20 -20.07
CA GLY A 283 -22.94 13.19 -19.73
C GLY A 283 -23.31 12.24 -18.59
N ALA A 284 -22.36 11.47 -18.06
CA ALA A 284 -22.62 10.53 -16.97
C ALA A 284 -22.91 11.25 -15.64
N VAL A 285 -23.57 10.55 -14.72
CA VAL A 285 -23.79 11.08 -13.36
C VAL A 285 -22.46 11.22 -12.62
N PRO A 286 -22.33 12.16 -11.64
CA PRO A 286 -21.05 12.42 -10.97
C PRO A 286 -20.40 11.18 -10.34
N ALA A 287 -21.19 10.25 -9.80
CA ALA A 287 -20.66 9.00 -9.24
C ALA A 287 -19.97 8.11 -10.30
N ASP A 288 -20.53 8.04 -11.51
CA ASP A 288 -19.96 7.27 -12.61
C ASP A 288 -18.72 7.97 -13.18
N GLN A 289 -18.76 9.31 -13.31
CA GLN A 289 -17.61 10.10 -13.75
C GLN A 289 -16.38 9.87 -12.87
N LEU A 290 -16.57 9.88 -11.54
CA LEU A 290 -15.48 9.61 -10.60
C LEU A 290 -14.91 8.20 -10.74
N VAL A 291 -15.76 7.20 -10.98
CA VAL A 291 -15.31 5.80 -11.18
C VAL A 291 -14.52 5.67 -12.48
N LEU A 292 -15.03 6.25 -13.57
CA LEU A 292 -14.37 6.21 -14.88
C LEU A 292 -13.05 6.99 -14.88
N LEU A 293 -13.01 8.18 -14.28
CA LEU A 293 -11.78 8.98 -14.12
C LEU A 293 -10.72 8.22 -13.32
N GLY A 294 -11.11 7.65 -12.17
CA GLY A 294 -10.19 6.84 -11.37
C GLY A 294 -9.69 5.60 -12.12
N ALA A 295 -10.52 4.98 -12.96
CA ALA A 295 -10.09 3.87 -13.80
C ALA A 295 -9.12 4.31 -14.92
N ILE A 296 -9.39 5.43 -15.60
CA ILE A 296 -8.51 6.02 -16.62
C ILE A 296 -7.13 6.34 -16.03
N GLU A 297 -7.11 6.95 -14.84
CA GLU A 297 -5.89 7.29 -14.11
C GLU A 297 -5.10 6.03 -13.72
N ASN A 298 -5.73 5.07 -13.02
CA ASN A 298 -5.07 3.87 -12.51
C ASN A 298 -4.51 2.99 -13.64
N LEU A 299 -5.23 2.89 -14.75
CA LEU A 299 -4.82 2.12 -15.92
C LEU A 299 -3.92 2.92 -16.88
N LYS A 300 -3.65 4.19 -16.58
CA LYS A 300 -2.80 5.11 -17.35
C LYS A 300 -3.21 5.22 -18.83
N LEU A 301 -4.51 5.32 -19.09
CA LEU A 301 -5.08 5.27 -20.44
C LEU A 301 -4.95 6.61 -21.18
N LYS A 302 -3.74 6.90 -21.69
CA LYS A 302 -3.41 8.15 -22.41
C LYS A 302 -4.28 8.43 -23.63
N ALA A 303 -4.87 7.40 -24.24
CA ALA A 303 -5.76 7.56 -25.40
C ALA A 303 -6.98 8.46 -25.10
N TYR A 304 -7.38 8.56 -23.84
CA TYR A 304 -8.55 9.32 -23.39
C TYR A 304 -8.22 10.73 -22.89
N GLU A 305 -7.01 11.24 -23.16
CA GLU A 305 -6.58 12.59 -22.76
C GLU A 305 -7.62 13.66 -23.14
N LYS A 306 -8.08 13.64 -24.40
CA LYS A 306 -9.03 14.63 -24.92
C LYS A 306 -10.38 14.60 -24.18
N ASP A 307 -10.85 13.41 -23.85
CA ASP A 307 -12.14 13.21 -23.16
C ASP A 307 -12.06 13.72 -21.72
N VAL A 308 -10.92 13.52 -21.05
CA VAL A 308 -10.68 14.04 -19.70
C VAL A 308 -10.50 15.57 -19.71
N ILE A 309 -9.80 16.14 -20.71
CA ILE A 309 -9.70 17.61 -20.88
C ILE A 309 -11.08 18.26 -20.98
N ALA A 310 -12.03 17.63 -21.69
CA ALA A 310 -13.38 18.18 -21.84
C ALA A 310 -14.13 18.36 -20.50
N LEU A 311 -13.79 17.57 -19.48
CA LEU A 311 -14.40 17.68 -18.15
C LEU A 311 -13.92 18.90 -17.34
N LEU A 312 -12.81 19.55 -17.72
CA LEU A 312 -12.33 20.75 -17.04
C LEU A 312 -13.33 21.91 -17.13
N ALA A 313 -14.21 21.92 -18.15
CA ALA A 313 -15.27 22.90 -18.31
C ALA A 313 -16.41 22.76 -17.27
N GLN A 314 -16.59 21.59 -16.65
CA GLN A 314 -17.63 21.40 -15.62
C GLN A 314 -17.35 22.25 -14.38
N PRO A 315 -18.34 22.67 -13.57
CA PRO A 315 -18.10 23.50 -12.38
C PRO A 315 -17.08 22.93 -11.39
N LYS A 316 -16.45 23.80 -10.59
CA LYS A 316 -15.52 23.40 -9.53
C LYS A 316 -16.18 22.40 -8.57
N GLY A 317 -15.49 21.30 -8.30
CA GLY A 317 -15.97 20.23 -7.43
C GLY A 317 -15.22 18.92 -7.68
N LYS A 318 -15.70 17.85 -7.05
CA LYS A 318 -15.01 16.54 -7.04
C LYS A 318 -14.71 15.98 -8.43
N VAL A 319 -15.60 16.19 -9.42
CA VAL A 319 -15.41 15.68 -10.78
C VAL A 319 -14.31 16.45 -11.51
N ARG A 320 -14.32 17.80 -11.45
CA ARG A 320 -13.27 18.63 -12.03
C ARG A 320 -11.91 18.30 -11.38
N ASP A 321 -11.86 18.18 -10.06
CA ASP A 321 -10.62 17.82 -9.34
C ASP A 321 -10.12 16.43 -9.76
N ALA A 322 -10.99 15.43 -9.87
CA ALA A 322 -10.63 14.10 -10.35
C ALA A 322 -10.13 14.12 -11.80
N ALA A 323 -10.71 14.95 -12.68
CA ALA A 323 -10.21 15.12 -14.04
C ALA A 323 -8.81 15.75 -14.05
N ILE A 324 -8.57 16.77 -13.21
CA ILE A 324 -7.26 17.39 -13.04
C ILE A 324 -6.20 16.36 -12.58
N TYR A 325 -6.52 15.54 -11.57
CA TYR A 325 -5.62 14.48 -11.10
C TYR A 325 -5.38 13.39 -12.16
N ALA A 326 -6.41 12.99 -12.90
CA ALA A 326 -6.25 12.06 -14.01
C ALA A 326 -5.30 12.62 -15.07
N LEU A 327 -5.43 13.90 -15.45
CA LEU A 327 -4.52 14.57 -16.41
C LEU A 327 -3.09 14.71 -15.88
N ALA A 328 -2.87 14.81 -14.57
CA ALA A 328 -1.52 14.74 -14.00
C ALA A 328 -0.79 13.45 -14.36
N THR A 329 -1.54 12.35 -14.54
CA THR A 329 -1.01 11.01 -14.81
C THR A 329 -1.01 10.67 -16.31
N ILE A 330 -2.10 10.97 -17.01
CA ILE A 330 -2.28 10.59 -18.42
C ILE A 330 -2.02 11.71 -19.43
N GLY A 331 -1.97 12.96 -18.95
CA GLY A 331 -1.91 14.14 -19.81
C GLY A 331 -0.62 14.26 -20.60
N GLY A 332 -0.74 14.76 -21.82
CA GLY A 332 0.32 15.11 -22.74
C GLY A 332 0.36 16.62 -23.00
N VAL A 333 0.90 17.00 -24.16
CA VAL A 333 1.05 18.41 -24.56
C VAL A 333 -0.31 19.14 -24.59
N ALA A 334 -1.36 18.44 -25.02
CA ALA A 334 -2.69 19.04 -25.15
C ALA A 334 -3.33 19.39 -23.80
N SER A 335 -2.91 18.75 -22.71
CA SER A 335 -3.42 18.98 -21.36
C SER A 335 -2.89 20.26 -20.72
N PHE A 336 -1.71 20.74 -21.13
CA PHE A 336 -1.02 21.81 -20.42
C PHE A 336 -1.78 23.14 -20.47
N GLU A 337 -2.16 23.62 -21.66
CA GLU A 337 -2.87 24.90 -21.79
C GLU A 337 -4.23 24.90 -21.06
N PRO A 338 -5.08 23.87 -21.18
CA PRO A 338 -6.30 23.78 -20.38
C PRO A 338 -6.06 23.78 -18.87
N LEU A 339 -5.07 23.04 -18.38
CA LEU A 339 -4.72 23.02 -16.96
C LEU A 339 -4.19 24.38 -16.50
N TYR A 340 -3.36 25.03 -17.30
CA TYR A 340 -2.84 26.35 -16.98
C TYR A 340 -3.93 27.42 -16.97
N GLY A 341 -4.91 27.33 -17.87
CA GLY A 341 -6.12 28.16 -17.83
C GLY A 341 -6.89 28.00 -16.52
N VAL A 342 -7.09 26.75 -16.06
CA VAL A 342 -7.72 26.48 -14.75
C VAL A 342 -6.91 27.08 -13.59
N TYR A 343 -5.58 27.00 -13.65
CA TYR A 343 -4.71 27.64 -12.64
C TYR A 343 -4.82 29.16 -12.62
N GLN A 344 -4.98 29.80 -13.78
CA GLN A 344 -5.17 31.24 -13.89
C GLN A 344 -6.51 31.71 -13.33
N GLU A 345 -7.57 30.89 -13.46
CA GLU A 345 -8.86 31.15 -12.83
C GLU A 345 -8.79 30.98 -11.30
N ASP A 346 -8.19 29.89 -10.83
CA ASP A 346 -8.05 29.56 -9.42
C ASP A 346 -6.83 28.65 -9.18
N ALA A 347 -5.85 29.17 -8.46
CA ALA A 347 -4.60 28.47 -8.13
C ALA A 347 -4.80 27.42 -7.02
N GLY A 348 -5.71 26.47 -7.25
CA GLY A 348 -6.03 25.38 -6.33
C GLY A 348 -4.96 24.29 -6.27
N GLN A 349 -4.91 23.56 -5.15
CA GLN A 349 -3.92 22.49 -4.93
C GLN A 349 -3.91 21.41 -6.02
N ALA A 350 -5.09 21.02 -6.54
CA ALA A 350 -5.21 19.99 -7.56
C ALA A 350 -4.52 20.40 -8.87
N VAL A 351 -4.75 21.62 -9.35
CA VAL A 351 -4.18 22.09 -10.63
C VAL A 351 -2.68 22.37 -10.51
N ILE A 352 -2.23 22.89 -9.37
CA ILE A 352 -0.80 23.01 -9.06
C ILE A 352 -0.14 21.63 -9.15
N PHE A 353 -0.69 20.62 -8.47
CA PHE A 353 -0.19 19.25 -8.52
C PHE A 353 -0.14 18.71 -9.96
N ALA A 354 -1.20 18.92 -10.75
CA ALA A 354 -1.27 18.43 -12.12
C ALA A 354 -0.23 19.08 -13.04
N ILE A 355 -0.09 20.41 -13.01
CA ILE A 355 0.90 21.13 -13.81
C ILE A 355 2.32 20.69 -13.44
N THR A 356 2.62 20.56 -12.14
CA THR A 356 3.94 20.13 -11.66
C THR A 356 4.29 18.71 -12.11
N ARG A 357 3.31 17.78 -12.12
CA ARG A 357 3.57 16.36 -12.45
C ARG A 357 3.38 15.98 -13.90
N LEU A 358 2.81 16.85 -14.72
CA LEU A 358 2.49 16.54 -16.11
C LEU A 358 3.77 16.07 -16.87
N PRO A 359 3.78 14.84 -17.43
CA PRO A 359 4.99 14.18 -17.93
C PRO A 359 5.35 14.61 -19.36
N VAL A 360 5.65 15.90 -19.55
CA VAL A 360 5.86 16.51 -20.87
C VAL A 360 7.15 17.34 -20.92
N PRO A 361 8.34 16.71 -21.05
CA PRO A 361 9.63 17.40 -21.09
C PRO A 361 9.79 18.41 -22.24
N SER A 362 9.03 18.23 -23.33
CA SER A 362 9.03 19.19 -24.45
C SER A 362 8.48 20.56 -24.05
N ILE A 363 7.55 20.62 -23.09
CA ILE A 363 7.05 21.89 -22.55
C ILE A 363 8.11 22.54 -21.67
N ASP A 364 8.85 21.77 -20.88
CA ASP A 364 9.95 22.28 -20.07
C ASP A 364 11.01 22.95 -20.96
N ALA A 365 11.44 22.26 -22.02
CA ALA A 365 12.38 22.80 -22.99
C ALA A 365 11.86 24.08 -23.67
N ALA A 366 10.57 24.10 -24.04
CA ALA A 366 9.95 25.27 -24.65
C ALA A 366 9.90 26.46 -23.68
N LEU A 367 9.47 26.25 -22.43
CA LEU A 367 9.40 27.28 -21.40
C LEU A 367 10.78 27.85 -21.06
N LEU A 368 11.79 26.98 -20.87
CA LEU A 368 13.18 27.39 -20.65
C LEU A 368 13.68 28.29 -21.77
N LYS A 369 13.45 27.90 -23.03
CA LYS A 369 13.83 28.68 -24.20
C LYS A 369 13.11 30.03 -24.24
N THR A 370 11.78 30.03 -24.05
CA THR A 370 10.98 31.26 -24.05
C THR A 370 11.48 32.24 -23.00
N VAL A 371 11.69 31.80 -21.76
CA VAL A 371 12.17 32.66 -20.67
C VAL A 371 13.58 33.21 -20.95
N ALA A 372 14.46 32.40 -21.56
CA ALA A 372 15.84 32.78 -21.84
C ALA A 372 15.97 33.76 -23.02
N GLU A 373 15.28 33.50 -24.14
CA GLU A 373 15.64 34.01 -25.46
C GLU A 373 14.52 34.78 -26.20
N ASP A 374 13.25 34.69 -25.77
CA ASP A 374 12.15 35.32 -26.53
C ASP A 374 12.33 36.85 -26.62
N ALA A 375 12.04 37.41 -27.79
CA ALA A 375 12.14 38.85 -28.02
C ALA A 375 11.03 39.63 -27.30
N ASP A 376 9.88 39.00 -27.07
CA ASP A 376 8.73 39.59 -26.41
C ASP A 376 8.84 39.42 -24.88
N MET A 377 8.99 40.54 -24.17
CA MET A 377 9.10 40.54 -22.71
C MET A 377 7.85 39.98 -22.01
N GLY A 378 6.66 40.23 -22.54
CA GLY A 378 5.41 39.71 -22.00
C GLY A 378 5.37 38.18 -22.05
N LYS A 379 5.80 37.58 -23.16
CA LYS A 379 5.92 36.12 -23.29
C LYS A 379 6.93 35.54 -22.32
N ARG A 380 8.08 36.20 -22.15
CA ARG A 380 9.08 35.78 -21.16
C ARG A 380 8.49 35.73 -19.76
N LEU A 381 7.88 36.84 -19.32
CA LEU A 381 7.28 36.95 -17.98
C LEU A 381 6.14 35.93 -17.77
N ALA A 382 5.26 35.78 -18.76
CA ALA A 382 4.16 34.81 -18.71
C ALA A 382 4.63 33.36 -18.59
N ALA A 383 5.79 33.03 -19.19
CA ALA A 383 6.39 31.69 -19.12
C ALA A 383 7.12 31.41 -17.79
N MET A 384 7.41 32.40 -16.96
CA MET A 384 8.13 32.19 -15.68
C MET A 384 7.29 31.45 -14.65
N THR A 385 5.98 31.74 -14.55
CA THR A 385 5.07 31.07 -13.63
C THR A 385 4.91 29.57 -13.92
N PRO A 386 4.60 29.12 -15.14
CA PRO A 386 4.50 27.69 -15.41
C PRO A 386 5.86 26.99 -15.27
N LEU A 387 6.96 27.66 -15.63
CA LEU A 387 8.31 27.12 -15.42
C LEU A 387 8.63 26.96 -13.93
N MET A 388 8.21 27.89 -13.08
CA MET A 388 8.31 27.80 -11.62
C MET A 388 7.50 26.62 -11.08
N LEU A 389 6.25 26.46 -11.52
CA LEU A 389 5.38 25.37 -11.06
C LEU A 389 5.93 23.99 -11.42
N ARG A 390 6.59 23.88 -12.58
CA ARG A 390 7.15 22.62 -13.09
C ARG A 390 8.55 22.34 -12.54
N ASN A 391 9.36 23.38 -12.34
CA ASN A 391 10.73 23.33 -11.85
C ASN A 391 11.60 22.21 -12.49
N PRO A 392 11.74 22.20 -13.83
CA PRO A 392 12.62 21.23 -14.50
C PRO A 392 14.11 21.53 -14.25
N ASP A 393 14.96 20.54 -14.54
CA ASP A 393 16.42 20.72 -14.48
C ASP A 393 16.87 21.94 -15.31
N GLY A 394 17.76 22.75 -14.73
CA GLY A 394 18.27 23.99 -15.32
C GLY A 394 17.38 25.22 -15.13
N ALA A 395 16.16 25.09 -14.59
CA ALA A 395 15.31 26.24 -14.29
C ALA A 395 15.94 27.16 -13.25
N ILE A 396 16.42 26.62 -12.13
CA ILE A 396 17.08 27.39 -11.05
C ILE A 396 18.31 28.13 -11.60
N ASP A 397 19.16 27.47 -12.37
CA ASP A 397 20.33 28.10 -13.00
C ASP A 397 19.94 29.26 -13.94
N LEU A 398 18.89 29.07 -14.73
CA LEU A 398 18.36 30.13 -15.59
C LEU A 398 17.90 31.33 -14.75
N PHE A 399 17.08 31.11 -13.72
CA PHE A 399 16.58 32.20 -12.90
C PHE A 399 17.68 32.87 -12.08
N ASN A 400 18.69 32.14 -11.58
CA ASN A 400 19.87 32.71 -10.94
C ASN A 400 20.62 33.67 -11.89
N ARG A 401 20.78 33.30 -13.18
CA ARG A 401 21.36 34.20 -14.20
C ARG A 401 20.48 35.42 -14.50
N LEU A 402 19.16 35.28 -14.40
CA LEU A 402 18.19 36.37 -14.61
C LEU A 402 18.07 37.30 -13.39
N ALA A 403 18.40 36.81 -12.19
CA ALA A 403 18.48 37.58 -10.96
C ALA A 403 19.73 38.48 -10.88
N GLY A 404 20.70 38.30 -11.78
CA GLY A 404 21.96 39.05 -11.79
C GLY A 404 21.79 40.56 -12.06
N PRO A 405 22.76 41.39 -11.63
CA PRO A 405 22.62 42.85 -11.61
C PRO A 405 22.57 43.52 -12.99
N LYS A 406 23.03 42.84 -14.05
CA LYS A 406 23.05 43.37 -15.43
C LYS A 406 21.74 43.15 -16.20
N ARG A 407 20.69 42.65 -15.55
CA ARG A 407 19.41 42.31 -16.18
C ARG A 407 18.39 43.42 -15.99
N LEU A 408 17.41 43.47 -16.89
CA LEU A 408 16.29 44.41 -16.80
C LEU A 408 15.55 44.23 -15.48
N GLU A 409 15.11 45.33 -14.89
CA GLU A 409 14.48 45.34 -13.56
C GLU A 409 13.25 44.44 -13.48
N GLU A 410 12.38 44.45 -14.49
CA GLU A 410 11.18 43.61 -14.53
C GLU A 410 11.50 42.12 -14.53
N ILE A 411 12.47 41.69 -15.35
CA ILE A 411 12.95 40.31 -15.41
C ILE A 411 13.59 39.92 -14.07
N ARG A 412 14.38 40.81 -13.48
CA ARG A 412 15.05 40.58 -12.21
C ARG A 412 14.03 40.43 -11.07
N LYS A 413 12.99 41.29 -11.00
CA LYS A 413 11.89 41.18 -10.02
C LYS A 413 11.15 39.85 -10.17
N ALA A 414 10.80 39.47 -11.39
CA ALA A 414 10.11 38.22 -11.65
C ALA A 414 10.99 37.00 -11.31
N ALA A 415 12.28 37.04 -11.63
CA ALA A 415 13.23 35.99 -11.27
C ALA A 415 13.36 35.84 -9.75
N TYR A 416 13.46 36.93 -9.00
CA TYR A 416 13.46 36.90 -7.53
C TYR A 416 12.20 36.23 -7.02
N LYS A 417 11.02 36.62 -7.54
CA LYS A 417 9.75 36.05 -7.11
C LYS A 417 9.64 34.56 -7.38
N THR A 418 10.14 34.09 -8.52
CA THR A 418 10.22 32.66 -8.84
C THR A 418 11.17 31.92 -7.91
N LEU A 419 12.36 32.48 -7.70
CA LEU A 419 13.40 31.90 -6.86
C LEU A 419 13.03 31.82 -5.38
N GLU A 420 12.11 32.66 -4.88
CA GLU A 420 11.53 32.51 -3.53
C GLU A 420 10.90 31.12 -3.31
N SER A 421 10.39 30.49 -4.37
CA SER A 421 9.66 29.22 -4.31
C SER A 421 10.52 28.00 -4.65
N ILE A 422 11.39 28.12 -5.66
CA ILE A 422 12.15 26.98 -6.23
C ILE A 422 13.66 27.05 -6.00
N GLY A 423 14.17 28.14 -5.41
CA GLY A 423 15.60 28.39 -5.25
C GLY A 423 16.31 27.38 -4.35
N ASP A 424 17.63 27.40 -4.43
CA ASP A 424 18.52 26.54 -3.65
C ASP A 424 19.58 27.35 -2.87
N VAL A 425 20.60 26.66 -2.34
CA VAL A 425 21.69 27.32 -1.59
C VAL A 425 22.51 28.26 -2.48
N GLU A 426 22.66 27.98 -3.77
CA GLU A 426 23.34 28.89 -4.69
C GLU A 426 22.50 30.14 -4.94
N THR A 427 21.18 30.00 -5.02
CA THR A 427 20.26 31.15 -5.04
C THR A 427 20.42 32.03 -3.80
N CYS A 428 20.59 31.45 -2.61
CA CYS A 428 20.87 32.22 -1.39
C CYS A 428 22.12 33.09 -1.56
N LYS A 429 23.20 32.56 -2.17
CA LYS A 429 24.42 33.33 -2.44
C LYS A 429 24.19 34.46 -3.44
N VAL A 430 23.37 34.23 -4.48
CA VAL A 430 22.99 35.26 -5.45
C VAL A 430 22.27 36.42 -4.77
N PHE A 431 21.31 36.12 -3.88
CA PHE A 431 20.63 37.16 -3.12
C PHE A 431 21.56 37.85 -2.12
N MET A 432 22.43 37.12 -1.41
CA MET A 432 23.40 37.72 -0.48
C MET A 432 24.36 38.68 -1.19
N ALA A 433 24.83 38.35 -2.40
CA ALA A 433 25.65 39.25 -3.20
C ALA A 433 24.92 40.58 -3.49
N ALA A 434 23.61 40.52 -3.78
CA ALA A 434 22.80 41.71 -3.96
C ALA A 434 22.53 42.47 -2.63
N VAL A 435 22.45 41.78 -1.50
CA VAL A 435 22.34 42.41 -0.17
C VAL A 435 23.62 43.21 0.16
N VAL A 436 24.78 42.61 -0.06
CA VAL A 436 26.09 43.20 0.23
C VAL A 436 26.42 44.35 -0.74
N GLY A 437 26.05 44.23 -2.02
CA GLY A 437 26.35 45.24 -3.06
C GLY A 437 25.77 46.64 -2.82
N SER A 438 24.92 46.83 -1.82
CA SER A 438 24.44 48.13 -1.32
C SER A 438 23.70 49.01 -2.34
N ASP A 439 23.01 48.40 -3.30
CA ASP A 439 22.19 49.09 -4.29
C ASP A 439 20.68 49.10 -3.91
N VAL A 440 19.84 49.61 -4.82
CA VAL A 440 18.37 49.63 -4.69
C VAL A 440 17.78 48.23 -4.43
N TRP A 441 18.52 47.17 -4.73
CA TRP A 441 18.10 45.78 -4.56
C TRP A 441 18.42 45.19 -3.20
N ARG A 442 19.13 45.88 -2.30
CA ARG A 442 19.43 45.36 -0.96
C ARG A 442 18.16 44.92 -0.22
N ARG A 443 17.13 45.78 -0.13
CA ARG A 443 15.87 45.47 0.58
C ARG A 443 15.02 44.40 -0.11
N PRO A 444 14.81 44.45 -1.45
CA PRO A 444 14.20 43.34 -2.17
C PRO A 444 14.92 42.00 -1.97
N ALA A 445 16.26 41.99 -2.06
CA ALA A 445 17.07 40.79 -1.89
C ALA A 445 16.98 40.22 -0.47
N GLN A 446 17.00 41.07 0.56
CA GLN A 446 16.74 40.65 1.94
C GLN A 446 15.38 39.95 2.09
N THR A 447 14.33 40.53 1.49
CA THR A 447 12.98 39.99 1.58
C THR A 447 12.87 38.64 0.88
N SER A 448 13.40 38.53 -0.35
CA SER A 448 13.36 37.29 -1.12
C SER A 448 14.27 36.21 -0.52
N LEU A 449 15.44 36.59 0.00
CA LEU A 449 16.34 35.67 0.72
C LEU A 449 15.66 35.09 1.95
N LYS A 450 15.01 35.92 2.78
CA LYS A 450 14.29 35.42 3.96
C LYS A 450 13.17 34.46 3.57
N ARG A 451 12.37 34.78 2.55
CA ARG A 451 11.30 33.90 2.06
C ARG A 451 11.85 32.57 1.55
N LEU A 452 12.93 32.61 0.76
CA LEU A 452 13.61 31.42 0.27
C LEU A 452 14.11 30.55 1.43
N CYS A 453 14.82 31.12 2.39
CA CYS A 453 15.35 30.34 3.51
C CYS A 453 14.24 29.65 4.32
N VAL A 454 13.14 30.35 4.56
CA VAL A 454 11.95 29.79 5.24
C VAL A 454 11.28 28.70 4.40
N SER A 455 11.13 28.92 3.10
CA SER A 455 10.55 27.94 2.15
C SER A 455 11.37 26.64 2.10
N MET A 456 12.71 26.77 2.07
CA MET A 456 13.61 25.63 2.05
C MET A 456 13.59 24.81 3.35
N GLY A 457 13.41 25.46 4.51
CA GLY A 457 13.34 24.80 5.81
C GLY A 457 14.63 24.04 6.21
N LYS A 458 15.80 24.46 5.69
CA LYS A 458 17.10 23.80 5.87
C LYS A 458 18.14 24.73 6.52
N GLY A 459 17.86 25.20 7.73
CA GLY A 459 18.68 26.20 8.43
C GLY A 459 20.17 25.88 8.46
N ASP A 460 20.56 24.66 8.85
CA ASP A 460 21.97 24.24 8.97
C ASP A 460 22.72 24.25 7.62
N ASP A 461 22.06 23.83 6.53
CA ASP A 461 22.68 23.78 5.20
C ASP A 461 22.85 25.18 4.62
N ILE A 462 21.86 26.05 4.81
CA ILE A 462 21.93 27.45 4.38
C ILE A 462 22.97 28.21 5.21
N TRP A 463 23.05 27.94 6.52
CA TRP A 463 24.07 28.52 7.39
C TRP A 463 25.48 28.16 6.93
N ARG A 464 25.78 26.86 6.79
CA ARG A 464 27.11 26.39 6.38
C ARG A 464 27.46 26.74 4.95
N GLY A 465 26.50 26.63 4.04
CA GLY A 465 26.72 26.78 2.60
C GLY A 465 26.68 28.22 2.10
N ALA A 466 25.98 29.13 2.80
CA ALA A 466 25.78 30.51 2.33
C ALA A 466 26.10 31.56 3.41
N PHE A 467 25.38 31.61 4.53
CA PHE A 467 25.50 32.72 5.50
C PHE A 467 26.89 32.80 6.16
N LYS A 468 27.43 31.70 6.66
CA LYS A 468 28.73 31.71 7.36
C LYS A 468 29.86 32.18 6.43
N PRO A 469 30.03 31.63 5.20
CA PRO A 469 31.00 32.16 4.25
C PRO A 469 30.76 33.62 3.87
N ALA A 470 29.51 34.06 3.70
CA ALA A 470 29.18 35.44 3.35
C ALA A 470 29.52 36.43 4.47
N LEU A 471 29.28 36.06 5.73
CA LEU A 471 29.63 36.87 6.90
C LEU A 471 31.15 36.95 7.10
N ASP A 472 31.87 35.83 6.89
CA ASP A 472 33.33 35.78 7.01
C ASP A 472 34.03 36.62 5.92
N SER A 473 33.45 36.66 4.73
CA SER A 473 34.03 37.35 3.56
C SER A 473 33.54 38.79 3.37
N ALA A 474 32.57 39.25 4.18
CA ALA A 474 32.06 40.61 4.10
C ALA A 474 33.18 41.65 4.34
N SER A 475 33.24 42.66 3.48
CA SER A 475 34.30 43.68 3.46
C SER A 475 34.25 44.65 4.64
N ASP A 476 33.06 44.92 5.15
CA ASP A 476 32.77 45.95 6.14
C ASP A 476 31.58 45.58 7.02
N ASP A 477 31.35 46.37 8.07
CA ASP A 477 30.29 46.12 9.03
C ASP A 477 28.89 46.41 8.45
N ASP A 478 28.74 47.32 7.49
CA ASP A 478 27.45 47.57 6.83
C ASP A 478 26.97 46.33 6.07
N ALA A 479 27.87 45.65 5.36
CA ALA A 479 27.60 44.38 4.71
C ALA A 479 27.21 43.28 5.72
N ARG A 480 27.93 43.18 6.85
CA ARG A 480 27.63 42.21 7.91
C ARG A 480 26.27 42.49 8.54
N GLU A 481 25.97 43.75 8.86
CA GLU A 481 24.67 44.17 9.40
C GLU A 481 23.52 43.83 8.44
N ALA A 482 23.72 44.06 7.14
CA ALA A 482 22.72 43.77 6.13
C ALA A 482 22.42 42.26 6.02
N LEU A 483 23.42 41.40 6.21
CA LEU A 483 23.24 39.94 6.28
C LEU A 483 22.57 39.51 7.59
N LEU A 484 23.00 40.07 8.73
CA LEU A 484 22.42 39.79 10.05
C LEU A 484 20.93 40.13 10.12
N ALA A 485 20.49 41.16 9.39
CA ALA A 485 19.10 41.59 9.36
C ALA A 485 18.10 40.52 8.88
N VAL A 486 18.58 39.50 8.16
CA VAL A 486 17.77 38.39 7.60
C VAL A 486 18.23 37.01 8.05
N LEU A 487 19.20 36.93 8.97
CA LEU A 487 19.74 35.67 9.47
C LEU A 487 18.66 34.83 10.18
N ASP A 488 17.63 35.45 10.71
CA ASP A 488 16.46 34.78 11.30
C ASP A 488 15.70 33.90 10.30
N GLY A 489 15.89 34.09 8.99
CA GLY A 489 15.39 33.19 7.96
C GLY A 489 16.13 31.85 7.87
N ALA A 490 17.39 31.79 8.31
CA ALA A 490 18.24 30.59 8.34
C ALA A 490 18.59 30.20 9.79
N ALA A 491 17.59 30.27 10.67
CA ALA A 491 17.74 29.91 12.07
C ALA A 491 18.22 28.45 12.22
N CYS A 492 19.26 28.28 13.04
CA CYS A 492 19.82 27.01 13.45
C CYS A 492 20.78 27.26 14.62
N GLY A 493 21.23 26.18 15.29
CA GLY A 493 22.15 26.28 16.43
C GLY A 493 23.49 26.95 16.10
N GLY A 494 24.01 26.75 14.88
CA GLY A 494 25.25 27.38 14.42
C GLY A 494 25.11 28.91 14.26
N ALA A 495 24.03 29.35 13.63
CA ALA A 495 23.72 30.77 13.46
C ALA A 495 23.41 31.45 14.80
N LEU A 496 22.69 30.78 15.69
CA LEU A 496 22.42 31.29 17.03
C LEU A 496 23.69 31.42 17.88
N SER A 497 24.60 30.46 17.79
CA SER A 497 25.91 30.51 18.48
C SER A 497 26.77 31.67 17.96
N TYR A 498 26.68 31.97 16.67
CA TYR A 498 27.34 33.13 16.07
C TYR A 498 26.77 34.45 16.63
N LEU A 499 25.43 34.59 16.67
CA LEU A 499 24.79 35.75 17.31
C LEU A 499 25.19 35.89 18.78
N LYS A 500 25.18 34.79 19.53
CA LYS A 500 25.58 34.76 20.93
C LYS A 500 27.00 35.29 21.14
N THR A 501 27.93 34.97 20.23
CA THR A 501 29.32 35.46 20.31
C THR A 501 29.39 36.97 20.13
N ILE A 502 28.66 37.52 19.16
CA ILE A 502 28.59 38.97 18.91
C ILE A 502 27.92 39.69 20.08
N ILE A 503 26.82 39.13 20.62
CA ILE A 503 26.03 39.77 21.67
C ILE A 503 26.80 39.85 23.00
N LYS A 504 27.65 38.86 23.29
CA LYS A 504 28.48 38.81 24.50
C LYS A 504 29.57 39.87 24.55
N ASP A 505 30.04 40.32 23.40
CA ASP A 505 31.07 41.36 23.30
C ASP A 505 30.39 42.74 23.25
N SER A 506 30.44 43.47 24.37
CA SER A 506 29.77 44.78 24.51
C SER A 506 30.32 45.84 23.55
N GLU A 507 31.57 45.70 23.14
CA GLU A 507 32.26 46.64 22.25
C GLU A 507 32.07 46.29 20.76
N ASN A 508 31.38 45.18 20.47
CA ASN A 508 31.17 44.74 19.10
C ASN A 508 30.21 45.69 18.37
N THR A 509 30.67 46.30 17.29
CA THR A 509 29.88 47.21 16.45
C THR A 509 28.60 46.58 15.91
N LEU A 510 28.60 45.25 15.70
CA LEU A 510 27.45 44.50 15.18
C LEU A 510 26.44 44.10 16.25
N ARG A 511 26.73 44.35 17.54
CA ARG A 511 25.87 43.94 18.67
C ARG A 511 24.42 44.43 18.53
N PRO A 512 24.13 45.70 18.20
CA PRO A 512 22.75 46.14 18.00
C PRO A 512 22.03 45.38 16.88
N ALA A 513 22.73 45.06 15.79
CA ALA A 513 22.17 44.29 14.68
C ALA A 513 21.89 42.83 15.08
N ALA A 514 22.78 42.22 15.87
CA ALA A 514 22.62 40.87 16.39
C ALA A 514 21.42 40.76 17.35
N ILE A 515 21.25 41.72 18.27
CA ILE A 515 20.09 41.79 19.17
C ILE A 515 18.80 41.94 18.38
N ARG A 516 18.76 42.85 17.38
CA ARG A 516 17.60 42.99 16.49
C ARG A 516 17.26 41.70 15.76
N SER A 517 18.25 40.92 15.35
CA SER A 517 18.04 39.62 14.69
C SER A 517 17.45 38.60 15.67
N LEU A 518 18.00 38.54 16.89
CA LEU A 518 17.54 37.64 17.96
C LEU A 518 16.07 37.92 18.35
N THR A 519 15.59 39.16 18.29
CA THR A 519 14.17 39.51 18.58
C THR A 519 13.19 38.77 17.66
N ARG A 520 13.60 38.47 16.43
CA ARG A 520 12.78 37.76 15.44
C ARG A 520 13.10 36.27 15.36
N TRP A 521 13.98 35.75 16.22
CA TRP A 521 14.44 34.37 16.13
C TRP A 521 13.27 33.37 16.28
N PRO A 522 13.11 32.40 15.37
CA PRO A 522 11.95 31.50 15.38
C PRO A 522 12.13 30.27 16.28
N GLU A 523 13.35 30.00 16.78
CA GLU A 523 13.66 28.79 17.55
C GLU A 523 13.72 29.05 19.07
N PHE A 524 13.32 28.04 19.83
CA PHE A 524 13.24 28.10 21.30
C PHE A 524 14.60 28.36 21.97
N ASP A 525 15.69 27.90 21.37
CA ASP A 525 17.05 28.00 21.92
C ASP A 525 17.51 29.45 22.12
N ALA A 526 16.85 30.42 21.47
CA ALA A 526 17.07 31.84 21.72
C ALA A 526 16.76 32.25 23.17
N GLY A 527 15.93 31.49 23.89
CA GLY A 527 15.60 31.74 25.29
C GLY A 527 16.84 31.78 26.18
N ASP A 528 17.74 30.80 26.08
CA ASP A 528 18.97 30.80 26.88
C ASP A 528 19.91 31.96 26.48
N VAL A 529 19.87 32.42 25.23
CA VAL A 529 20.64 33.61 24.81
C VAL A 529 20.06 34.88 25.42
N TRP A 530 18.73 35.02 25.51
CA TRP A 530 18.12 36.16 26.20
C TRP A 530 18.42 36.17 27.70
N LEU A 531 18.44 35.01 28.35
CA LEU A 531 18.87 34.93 29.75
C LEU A 531 20.33 35.36 29.93
N ASP A 532 21.22 34.97 29.02
CA ASP A 532 22.61 35.44 29.04
C ASP A 532 22.70 36.97 28.88
N VAL A 533 21.84 37.60 28.07
CA VAL A 533 21.77 39.07 27.93
C VAL A 533 21.28 39.72 29.23
N MET A 534 20.23 39.17 29.85
CA MET A 534 19.71 39.67 31.13
C MET A 534 20.74 39.59 32.26
N ALA A 535 21.56 38.54 32.27
CA ALA A 535 22.56 38.28 33.30
C ALA A 535 23.91 38.99 33.05
N ALA A 536 24.06 39.72 31.94
CA ALA A 536 25.31 40.39 31.60
C ALA A 536 25.67 41.50 32.61
N GLU A 537 26.94 41.58 33.00
CA GLU A 537 27.44 42.67 33.84
C GLU A 537 27.29 44.01 33.10
N GLY A 538 26.70 45.01 33.75
CA GLY A 538 26.49 46.33 33.15
C GLY A 538 25.41 46.38 32.06
N VAL A 539 24.46 45.44 32.06
CA VAL A 539 23.33 45.42 31.12
C VAL A 539 22.63 46.79 31.05
N THR A 540 22.46 47.32 29.84
CA THR A 540 21.76 48.59 29.63
C THR A 540 20.25 48.41 29.85
N PRO A 541 19.52 49.46 30.25
CA PRO A 541 18.06 49.38 30.37
C PRO A 541 17.36 48.94 29.07
N GLU A 542 17.89 49.36 27.91
CA GLU A 542 17.36 48.96 26.60
C GLU A 542 17.55 47.47 26.32
N ASP A 543 18.73 46.92 26.64
CA ASP A 543 19.03 45.50 26.47
C ASP A 543 18.21 44.63 27.43
N LEU A 544 18.04 45.08 28.68
CA LEU A 544 17.21 44.40 29.66
C LEU A 544 15.76 44.32 29.17
N GLU A 545 15.20 45.43 28.71
CA GLU A 545 13.83 45.48 28.17
C GLU A 545 13.68 44.61 26.90
N ALA A 546 14.69 44.62 26.02
CA ALA A 546 14.72 43.74 24.85
C ALA A 546 14.75 42.26 25.24
N ALA A 547 15.55 41.90 26.24
CA ALA A 547 15.69 40.53 26.70
C ALA A 547 14.45 40.03 27.44
N GLU A 548 13.85 40.85 28.31
CA GLU A 548 12.58 40.54 28.96
C GLU A 548 11.48 40.26 27.93
N ARG A 549 11.30 41.16 26.94
CA ARG A 549 10.36 40.93 25.83
C ARG A 549 10.69 39.68 25.03
N GLY A 550 11.98 39.41 24.80
CA GLY A 550 12.49 38.24 24.09
C GLY A 550 12.11 36.93 24.78
N VAL A 551 12.35 36.84 26.10
CA VAL A 551 11.97 35.68 26.92
C VAL A 551 10.46 35.46 26.91
N ILE A 552 9.66 36.51 27.12
CA ILE A 552 8.19 36.41 27.06
C ILE A 552 7.74 35.91 25.69
N ARG A 553 8.32 36.42 24.60
CA ARG A 553 8.00 35.94 23.25
C ARG A 553 8.29 34.45 23.08
N VAL A 554 9.45 33.97 23.52
CA VAL A 554 9.85 32.55 23.43
C VAL A 554 8.89 31.64 24.22
N LEU A 555 8.40 32.10 25.38
CA LEU A 555 7.49 31.32 26.22
C LEU A 555 6.04 31.34 25.72
N SER A 556 5.56 32.49 25.23
CA SER A 556 4.13 32.74 24.96
C SER A 556 3.70 32.47 23.51
N ARG A 557 4.61 32.45 22.53
CA ARG A 557 4.24 32.27 21.11
C ARG A 557 4.12 30.80 20.74
N ASP A 558 2.95 30.39 20.26
CA ASP A 558 2.68 29.01 19.81
C ASP A 558 3.53 28.55 18.61
N GLU A 559 3.97 29.50 17.78
CA GLU A 559 4.89 29.24 16.67
C GLU A 559 6.27 28.76 17.14
N ILE A 560 6.69 29.14 18.35
CA ILE A 560 7.97 28.71 18.94
C ILE A 560 7.74 27.43 19.75
N ARG A 561 8.07 26.32 19.10
CA ARG A 561 7.83 24.97 19.65
C ARG A 561 9.00 24.51 20.51
N ALA A 562 8.65 23.98 21.68
CA ALA A 562 9.52 23.21 22.56
C ALA A 562 8.64 22.34 23.45
N ASP A 563 9.21 21.27 24.01
CA ASP A 563 8.50 20.47 25.01
C ASP A 563 8.24 21.27 26.30
N THR A 564 7.22 20.82 27.04
CA THR A 564 6.77 21.46 28.27
C THR A 564 7.89 21.65 29.28
N ASP A 565 8.75 20.65 29.46
CA ASP A 565 9.83 20.72 30.44
C ASP A 565 10.85 21.81 30.10
N ARG A 566 11.23 21.91 28.82
CA ARG A 566 12.13 22.99 28.36
C ARG A 566 11.51 24.36 28.59
N LYS A 567 10.23 24.56 28.24
CA LYS A 567 9.53 25.83 28.49
C LYS A 567 9.50 26.18 29.98
N LEU A 568 9.11 25.23 30.83
CA LEU A 568 9.04 25.45 32.28
C LEU A 568 10.41 25.70 32.92
N LYS A 569 11.47 25.03 32.47
CA LYS A 569 12.84 25.29 32.91
C LYS A 569 13.31 26.68 32.53
N LEU A 570 13.03 27.11 31.29
CA LEU A 570 13.37 28.46 30.84
C LEU A 570 12.62 29.51 31.68
N ALA A 571 11.32 29.32 31.91
CA ALA A 571 10.51 30.20 32.75
C ALA A 571 11.04 30.29 34.19
N ALA A 572 11.42 29.17 34.79
CA ALA A 572 12.00 29.15 36.13
C ALA A 572 13.31 29.94 36.20
N LYS A 573 14.23 29.71 35.24
CA LYS A 573 15.48 30.49 35.17
C LYS A 573 15.21 31.98 34.97
N ALA A 574 14.26 32.34 34.11
CA ALA A 574 13.89 33.73 33.84
C ALA A 574 13.40 34.44 35.10
N VAL A 575 12.52 33.80 35.88
CA VAL A 575 12.01 34.36 37.14
C VAL A 575 13.12 34.50 38.19
N GLN A 576 14.04 33.54 38.26
CA GLN A 576 15.18 33.60 39.19
C GLN A 576 16.17 34.73 38.87
N GLN A 577 16.36 35.03 37.59
CA GLN A 577 17.29 36.07 37.12
C GLN A 577 16.63 37.45 37.00
N ALA A 578 15.30 37.55 37.17
CA ALA A 578 14.54 38.77 37.03
C ALA A 578 14.91 39.83 38.09
N GLN A 579 15.16 41.06 37.63
CA GLN A 579 15.46 42.20 38.50
C GLN A 579 14.18 42.90 39.02
N THR A 580 13.07 42.77 38.28
CA THR A 580 11.81 43.46 38.56
C THR A 580 10.71 42.46 38.90
N LEU A 581 9.76 42.87 39.77
CA LEU A 581 8.60 42.05 40.11
C LEU A 581 7.68 41.92 38.90
N GLU A 582 7.54 42.99 38.13
CA GLU A 582 6.71 43.10 36.94
C GLU A 582 7.09 42.02 35.91
N PHE A 583 8.39 41.82 35.67
CA PHE A 583 8.85 40.79 34.74
C PHE A 583 8.60 39.38 35.27
N LYS A 584 8.82 39.12 36.58
CA LYS A 584 8.49 37.82 37.18
C LYS A 584 7.02 37.47 36.96
N GLN A 585 6.12 38.41 37.21
CA GLN A 585 4.68 38.25 37.02
C GLN A 585 4.33 38.02 35.54
N ALA A 586 4.98 38.75 34.62
CA ALA A 586 4.77 38.56 33.18
C ALA A 586 5.16 37.14 32.70
N VAL A 587 6.25 36.57 33.24
CA VAL A 587 6.66 35.20 32.93
C VAL A 587 5.64 34.18 33.45
N LEU A 588 5.16 34.36 34.68
CA LEU A 588 4.13 33.49 35.27
C LEU A 588 2.79 33.59 34.52
N ALA A 589 2.42 34.78 34.05
CA ALA A 589 1.20 35.01 33.28
C ALA A 589 1.17 34.27 31.93
N CYS A 590 2.33 33.86 31.39
CA CYS A 590 2.39 32.96 30.22
C CYS A 590 1.71 31.60 30.48
N TYR A 591 1.42 31.27 31.74
CA TYR A 591 0.85 30.00 32.18
C TYR A 591 -0.50 30.15 32.90
N ASP A 592 -1.26 31.23 32.70
CA ASP A 592 -2.53 31.54 33.38
C ASP A 592 -3.55 30.37 33.42
N LYS A 593 -3.46 29.41 32.48
CA LYS A 593 -4.29 28.19 32.44
C LYS A 593 -3.47 26.94 32.13
N PRO A 594 -2.67 26.43 33.07
CA PRO A 594 -1.79 25.32 32.81
C PRO A 594 -2.59 24.01 32.71
N SER A 595 -2.27 23.20 31.73
CA SER A 595 -2.77 21.83 31.59
C SER A 595 -2.38 20.96 32.79
N GLY A 596 -3.11 19.86 33.01
CA GLY A 596 -2.78 18.93 34.10
C GLY A 596 -1.37 18.36 34.02
N HIS A 597 -0.82 18.23 32.80
CA HIS A 597 0.58 17.84 32.60
C HIS A 597 1.54 18.94 33.09
N GLU A 598 1.31 20.19 32.68
CA GLU A 598 2.12 21.34 33.10
C GLU A 598 2.13 21.51 34.61
N LYS A 599 0.96 21.45 35.27
CA LYS A 599 0.85 21.54 36.74
C LYS A 599 1.73 20.51 37.44
N ARG A 600 1.71 19.26 36.97
CA ARG A 600 2.53 18.18 37.53
C ARG A 600 4.02 18.47 37.35
N ARG A 601 4.44 18.95 36.18
CA ARG A 601 5.84 19.29 35.90
C ARG A 601 6.30 20.53 36.67
N MET A 602 5.45 21.54 36.85
CA MET A 602 5.72 22.72 37.68
C MET A 602 6.05 22.34 39.12
N LYS A 603 5.31 21.40 39.73
CA LYS A 603 5.61 20.91 41.10
C LYS A 603 7.02 20.35 41.27
N GLU A 604 7.66 19.91 40.19
CA GLU A 604 9.05 19.45 40.20
C GLU A 604 10.02 20.58 39.85
N LEU A 605 9.76 21.30 38.76
CA LEU A 605 10.70 22.23 38.13
C LEU A 605 10.69 23.64 38.75
N TRP A 606 9.58 24.06 39.36
CA TRP A 606 9.41 25.40 39.93
C TRP A 606 9.55 25.43 41.46
N LYS A 607 9.97 24.34 42.10
CA LYS A 607 10.26 24.32 43.55
C LYS A 607 11.15 25.48 44.01
N PRO A 608 12.24 25.84 43.29
CA PRO A 608 13.08 26.96 43.71
C PRO A 608 12.40 28.32 43.69
N LEU A 609 11.26 28.47 42.99
CA LEU A 609 10.52 29.74 42.93
C LEU A 609 9.68 29.97 44.18
N LEU A 610 9.48 28.94 45.02
CA LEU A 610 8.71 29.06 46.27
C LEU A 610 9.47 29.81 47.37
N ASP A 611 10.79 29.97 47.22
CA ASP A 611 11.63 30.73 48.14
C ASP A 611 11.46 32.25 47.96
N ASP A 612 10.87 32.69 46.84
CA ASP A 612 10.62 34.10 46.55
C ASP A 612 9.26 34.56 47.09
N THR A 613 9.29 35.27 48.22
CA THR A 613 8.09 35.77 48.91
C THR A 613 7.24 36.71 48.07
N SER A 614 7.78 37.33 47.01
CA SER A 614 7.05 38.27 46.16
C SER A 614 6.10 37.60 45.15
N ILE A 615 6.29 36.30 44.89
CA ILE A 615 5.53 35.54 43.86
C ILE A 615 5.01 34.18 44.35
N VAL A 616 5.36 33.76 45.57
CA VAL A 616 5.04 32.42 46.11
C VAL A 616 3.56 32.05 45.99
N GLU A 617 2.64 32.99 46.26
CA GLU A 617 1.19 32.74 46.15
C GLU A 617 0.75 32.45 44.70
N GLN A 618 1.30 33.20 43.73
CA GLN A 618 1.01 33.02 42.30
C GLN A 618 1.56 31.68 41.80
N VAL A 619 2.79 31.34 42.21
CA VAL A 619 3.43 30.07 41.85
C VAL A 619 2.64 28.88 42.43
N GLN A 620 2.22 28.95 43.69
CA GLN A 620 1.39 27.91 44.32
C GLN A 620 0.03 27.78 43.62
N ALA A 621 -0.60 28.89 43.22
CA ALA A 621 -1.86 28.87 42.48
C ALA A 621 -1.72 28.19 41.12
N LEU A 622 -0.62 28.39 40.39
CA LEU A 622 -0.35 27.75 39.10
C LEU A 622 -0.06 26.25 39.22
N MET A 623 0.52 25.80 40.35
CA MET A 623 0.82 24.39 40.61
C MET A 623 -0.41 23.55 41.01
N ASN A 624 -1.44 24.19 41.58
CA ASN A 624 -2.68 23.55 42.03
C ASN A 624 -3.70 23.48 40.90
#